data_AF-A0A3P7DVL8-F1
#
_entry.id   AF-A0A3P7DVL8-F1
#
_cell.length_a   1.000
_cell.length_b   1.000
_cell.length_c   1.000
_cell.angle_alpha   90.00
_cell.angle_beta   90.00
_cell.angle_gamma   90.00
#
_symmetry.space_group_name_H-M   'P 1'
#
loop_
_entity.id
_entity.type
_entity.pdbx_description
1 polymer ?
#
loop_
_entity_poly.entity_id
_entity_poly.type
_entity_poly.pdbx_seq_one_letter_code
_entity_poly.pdbx_strand_id
1 'polypeptide(L)'
;MRTIHLLILNSCYRQERTVLKKVHEDDSVNQEARERDQIRRDRLDEHRRERNIARNNPDKLDRFKKGRERDISEKIALGLPDARARHHETQFDQRLFDQSKGLDSGGIDDETYSAYDKPWRAQDNIQQHIYRPSKNLDKDLYGDDLDRIISTNRFVPDKGFSGAEPGVARNAGPVEFEKEEEDIFGLGQLLQSAKESGKELKKRTADGGADEGSSSSKKRR
;
A
#
# COMPACT_ATOMS: atom_id res chain seq x y z
N MET A 1 26.08 -66.91 51.69
CA MET A 1 25.50 -65.56 51.83
C MET A 1 25.07 -64.92 50.50
N ARG A 2 25.81 -65.06 49.40
CA ARG A 2 25.44 -64.43 48.10
C ARG A 2 24.08 -64.86 47.52
N THR A 3 23.69 -66.12 47.68
CA THR A 3 22.40 -66.66 47.21
C THR A 3 21.19 -66.05 47.91
N ILE A 4 21.28 -65.79 49.21
CA ILE A 4 20.20 -65.15 49.99
C ILE A 4 20.01 -63.70 49.53
N HIS A 5 21.10 -62.97 49.33
CA HIS A 5 21.05 -61.58 48.87
C HIS A 5 20.42 -61.47 47.48
N LEU A 6 20.76 -62.39 46.58
CA LEU A 6 20.18 -62.45 45.23
C LEU A 6 18.67 -62.75 45.27
N LEU A 7 18.22 -63.63 46.17
CA LEU A 7 16.79 -63.91 46.35
C LEU A 7 16.02 -62.68 46.88
N ILE A 8 16.59 -61.95 47.84
CA ILE A 8 16.00 -60.72 48.38
C ILE A 8 15.90 -59.64 47.29
N LEU A 9 16.99 -59.42 46.54
CA LEU A 9 17.01 -58.49 45.41
C LEU A 9 15.96 -58.85 44.35
N ASN A 10 15.87 -60.13 43.96
CA ASN A 10 14.85 -60.57 43.00
C ASN A 10 13.42 -60.41 43.53
N SER A 11 13.20 -60.67 44.83
CA SER A 11 11.90 -60.44 45.47
C SER A 11 11.52 -58.96 45.48
N CYS A 12 12.47 -58.07 45.84
CA CYS A 12 12.28 -56.62 45.82
C CYS A 12 12.01 -56.10 44.40
N TYR A 13 12.80 -56.53 43.41
CA TYR A 13 12.60 -56.16 42.01
C TYR A 13 11.24 -56.62 41.47
N ARG A 14 10.77 -57.81 41.89
CA ARG A 14 9.44 -58.31 41.55
C ARG A 14 8.34 -57.46 42.19
N GLN A 15 8.50 -57.05 43.45
CA GLN A 15 7.56 -56.16 44.14
C GLN A 15 7.51 -54.78 43.47
N GLU A 16 8.65 -54.14 43.20
CA GLU A 16 8.71 -52.85 42.50
C GLU A 16 8.04 -52.91 41.13
N ARG A 17 8.30 -53.96 40.35
CA ARG A 17 7.69 -54.15 39.03
C ARG A 17 6.18 -54.38 39.11
N THR A 18 5.69 -55.05 40.16
CA THR A 18 4.24 -55.17 40.38
C THR A 18 3.59 -53.86 40.79
N VAL A 19 4.28 -53.01 41.56
CA VAL A 19 3.80 -51.67 41.92
C VAL A 19 3.75 -50.76 40.70
N LEU A 20 4.82 -50.73 39.89
CA LEU A 20 4.85 -49.95 38.64
C LEU A 20 3.78 -50.39 37.64
N LYS A 21 3.52 -51.70 37.54
CA LYS A 21 2.44 -52.21 36.68
C LYS A 21 1.06 -51.75 37.19
N LYS A 22 0.83 -51.74 38.50
CA LYS A 22 -0.41 -51.21 39.08
C LYS A 22 -0.56 -49.71 38.80
N VAL A 23 0.49 -48.92 38.98
CA VAL A 23 0.48 -47.48 38.66
C VAL A 23 0.18 -47.23 37.18
N HIS A 24 0.79 -48.00 36.26
CA HIS A 24 0.53 -47.85 34.84
C HIS A 24 -0.89 -48.26 34.43
N GLU A 25 -1.46 -49.31 35.04
CA GLU A 25 -2.86 -49.67 34.82
C GLU A 25 -3.81 -48.62 35.42
N ASP A 26 -3.51 -48.06 36.58
CA ASP A 26 -4.29 -46.97 37.17
C ASP A 26 -4.24 -45.70 36.28
N ASP A 27 -3.07 -45.35 35.73
CA ASP A 27 -2.90 -44.24 34.79
C ASP A 27 -3.61 -44.49 33.46
N SER A 28 -3.54 -45.71 32.93
CA SER A 28 -4.29 -46.14 31.74
C SER A 28 -5.79 -46.01 31.94
N VAL A 29 -6.32 -46.49 33.08
CA VAL A 29 -7.75 -46.40 33.41
C VAL A 29 -8.17 -44.94 33.61
N ASN A 30 -7.31 -44.11 34.21
CA ASN A 30 -7.53 -42.67 34.36
C ASN A 30 -7.55 -41.96 32.99
N GLN A 31 -6.67 -42.35 32.07
CA GLN A 31 -6.62 -41.80 30.73
C GLN A 31 -7.85 -42.21 29.90
N GLU A 32 -8.25 -43.48 29.96
CA GLU A 32 -9.48 -43.95 29.31
C GLU A 32 -10.75 -43.31 29.92
N ALA A 33 -10.76 -43.04 31.23
CA ALA A 33 -11.82 -42.26 31.88
C ALA A 33 -11.87 -40.81 31.36
N ARG A 34 -10.70 -40.16 31.18
CA ARG A 34 -10.61 -38.81 30.61
C ARG A 34 -11.06 -38.76 29.16
N GLU A 35 -10.71 -39.75 28.35
CA GLU A 35 -11.15 -39.87 26.95
C GLU A 35 -12.67 -40.06 26.88
N ARG A 36 -13.25 -40.91 27.75
CA ARG A 36 -14.71 -41.05 27.85
C ARG A 36 -15.40 -39.75 28.27
N ASP A 37 -14.80 -39.01 29.19
CA ASP A 37 -15.31 -37.70 29.61
C ASP A 37 -15.17 -36.63 28.52
N GLN A 38 -14.09 -36.66 27.73
CA GLN A 38 -13.92 -35.81 26.55
C GLN A 38 -15.00 -36.10 25.51
N ILE A 39 -15.22 -37.37 25.16
CA ILE A 39 -16.29 -37.76 24.22
C ILE A 39 -17.67 -37.30 24.74
N ARG A 40 -17.90 -37.36 26.06
CA ARG A 40 -19.15 -36.87 26.66
C ARG A 40 -19.28 -35.34 26.55
N ARG A 41 -18.20 -34.59 26.79
CA ARG A 41 -18.15 -33.13 26.61
C ARG A 41 -18.34 -32.74 25.15
N ASP A 42 -17.63 -33.39 24.23
CA ASP A 42 -17.73 -33.14 22.80
C ASP A 42 -19.17 -33.35 22.30
N ARG A 43 -19.84 -34.41 22.79
CA ARG A 43 -21.25 -34.65 22.45
C ARG A 43 -22.18 -33.56 23.01
N LEU A 44 -21.94 -33.09 24.23
CA LEU A 44 -22.69 -31.98 24.83
C LEU A 44 -22.47 -30.65 24.08
N ASP A 45 -21.22 -30.34 23.74
CA ASP A 45 -20.86 -29.15 22.99
C ASP A 45 -21.40 -29.20 21.57
N GLU A 46 -21.41 -30.37 20.93
CA GLU A 46 -22.05 -30.57 19.62
C GLU A 46 -23.56 -30.37 19.69
N HIS A 47 -24.23 -30.92 20.70
CA HIS A 47 -25.65 -30.64 20.93
C HIS A 47 -25.92 -29.16 21.23
N ARG A 48 -25.00 -28.46 21.92
CA ARG A 48 -25.11 -27.03 22.19
C ARG A 48 -24.93 -26.20 20.92
N ARG A 49 -23.94 -26.55 20.09
CA ARG A 49 -23.72 -25.96 18.76
C ARG A 49 -24.95 -26.16 17.88
N GLU A 50 -25.43 -27.38 17.72
CA GLU A 50 -26.62 -27.69 16.91
C GLU A 50 -27.85 -26.93 17.40
N ARG A 51 -28.07 -26.85 18.72
CA ARG A 51 -29.19 -26.09 19.30
C ARG A 51 -29.06 -24.58 19.06
N ASN A 52 -27.85 -24.04 19.14
CA ASN A 52 -27.58 -22.63 18.85
C ASN A 52 -27.77 -22.31 17.36
N ILE A 53 -27.34 -23.20 16.47
CA ILE A 53 -27.53 -23.04 15.04
C ILE A 53 -29.03 -23.15 14.69
N ALA A 54 -29.74 -24.12 15.26
CA ALA A 54 -31.18 -24.30 15.09
C ALA A 54 -32.01 -23.12 15.62
N ARG A 55 -31.58 -22.47 16.71
CA ARG A 55 -32.23 -21.27 17.25
C ARG A 55 -31.90 -20.01 16.48
N ASN A 56 -30.64 -19.80 16.10
CA ASN A 56 -30.21 -18.52 15.54
C ASN A 56 -30.53 -18.37 14.05
N ASN A 57 -30.59 -19.46 13.26
CA ASN A 57 -30.91 -19.37 11.83
C ASN A 57 -31.41 -20.72 11.27
N PRO A 58 -32.71 -21.04 11.37
CA PRO A 58 -33.27 -22.25 10.74
C PRO A 58 -33.00 -22.29 9.23
N ASP A 59 -33.08 -21.15 8.56
CA ASP A 59 -32.85 -21.05 7.11
C ASP A 59 -31.38 -21.26 6.70
N LYS A 60 -30.42 -21.07 7.61
CA LYS A 60 -29.00 -21.28 7.31
C LYS A 60 -28.61 -22.75 7.46
N LEU A 61 -29.27 -23.49 8.35
CA LEU A 61 -29.08 -24.94 8.48
C LEU A 61 -29.48 -25.67 7.21
N ASP A 62 -30.66 -25.34 6.67
CA ASP A 62 -31.15 -25.97 5.45
C ASP A 62 -30.27 -25.63 4.24
N ARG A 63 -29.89 -24.34 4.12
CA ARG A 63 -28.93 -23.89 3.08
C ARG A 63 -27.55 -24.51 3.22
N PHE A 64 -27.05 -24.74 4.43
CA PHE A 64 -25.75 -25.37 4.68
C PHE A 64 -25.78 -26.87 4.38
N LYS A 65 -26.84 -27.59 4.78
CA LYS A 65 -27.05 -29.00 4.46
C LYS A 65 -27.16 -29.21 2.94
N LYS A 66 -28.00 -28.42 2.28
CA LYS A 66 -28.15 -28.40 0.82
C LYS A 66 -26.86 -27.97 0.11
N GLY A 67 -26.07 -27.06 0.69
CA GLY A 67 -24.75 -26.69 0.17
C GLY A 67 -23.72 -27.82 0.23
N ARG A 68 -23.77 -28.62 1.30
CA ARG A 68 -22.84 -29.73 1.51
C ARG A 68 -23.13 -30.92 0.59
N GLU A 69 -24.41 -31.22 0.38
CA GLU A 69 -24.90 -32.35 -0.41
C GLU A 69 -24.86 -32.13 -1.93
N ARG A 70 -24.71 -30.89 -2.40
CA ARG A 70 -24.63 -30.60 -3.84
C ARG A 70 -23.49 -31.32 -4.54
N ASP A 71 -23.79 -31.77 -5.74
CA ASP A 71 -22.83 -32.39 -6.64
C ASP A 71 -21.71 -31.41 -7.02
N ILE A 72 -20.54 -31.97 -7.35
CA ILE A 72 -19.33 -31.19 -7.63
C ILE A 72 -19.56 -30.27 -8.84
N SER A 73 -20.26 -30.75 -9.86
CA SER A 73 -20.65 -29.96 -11.04
C SER A 73 -21.53 -28.75 -10.68
N GLU A 74 -22.50 -28.92 -9.78
CA GLU A 74 -23.36 -27.82 -9.32
C GLU A 74 -22.61 -26.81 -8.44
N LYS A 75 -21.66 -27.29 -7.63
CA LYS A 75 -20.79 -26.41 -6.83
C LYS A 75 -19.92 -25.54 -7.73
N ILE A 76 -19.34 -26.11 -8.78
CA ILE A 76 -18.54 -25.38 -9.77
C ILE A 76 -19.41 -24.36 -10.51
N ALA A 77 -20.59 -24.76 -11.00
CA ALA A 77 -21.49 -23.87 -11.71
C ALA A 77 -21.98 -22.69 -10.86
N LEU A 78 -22.17 -22.90 -9.55
CA LEU A 78 -22.58 -21.86 -8.59
C LEU A 78 -21.40 -21.14 -7.91
N GLY A 79 -20.15 -21.43 -8.32
CA GLY A 79 -18.95 -20.77 -7.81
C GLY A 79 -18.71 -20.97 -6.31
N LEU A 80 -19.19 -22.06 -5.73
CA LEU A 80 -19.05 -22.32 -4.30
C LEU A 80 -17.77 -23.10 -3.99
N PRO A 81 -17.03 -22.70 -2.95
CA PRO A 81 -15.80 -23.35 -2.57
C PRO A 81 -16.08 -24.79 -2.13
N ASP A 82 -15.22 -25.71 -2.56
CA ASP A 82 -15.35 -27.10 -2.17
C ASP A 82 -14.99 -27.27 -0.68
N ALA A 83 -16.01 -27.36 0.17
CA ALA A 83 -15.84 -27.65 1.59
C ALA A 83 -15.31 -29.08 1.87
N ARG A 84 -15.10 -29.91 0.84
CA ARG A 84 -14.43 -31.21 0.96
C ARG A 84 -12.90 -31.13 0.93
N ALA A 85 -12.32 -29.94 0.72
CA ALA A 85 -10.89 -29.71 0.90
C ALA A 85 -10.52 -29.74 2.39
N ARG A 86 -10.74 -30.89 3.05
CA ARG A 86 -10.19 -31.23 4.35
C ARG A 86 -8.72 -31.60 4.18
N HIS A 87 -7.91 -30.60 3.81
CA HIS A 87 -6.49 -30.67 4.11
C HIS A 87 -6.39 -30.54 5.63
N HIS A 88 -6.10 -31.67 6.27
CA HIS A 88 -5.77 -31.78 7.69
C HIS A 88 -4.33 -31.30 7.97
N GLU A 89 -3.69 -30.73 6.95
CA GLU A 89 -2.40 -30.05 7.00
C GLU A 89 -2.63 -28.55 7.22
N THR A 90 -1.67 -27.90 7.89
CA THR A 90 -1.68 -26.47 8.16
C THR A 90 -1.84 -25.67 6.86
N GLN A 91 -2.85 -24.80 6.81
CA GLN A 91 -3.04 -23.89 5.68
C GLN A 91 -1.92 -22.85 5.65
N PHE A 92 -1.34 -22.64 4.47
CA PHE A 92 -0.35 -21.58 4.23
C PHE A 92 -0.91 -20.57 3.21
N ASP A 93 -0.52 -19.31 3.35
CA ASP A 93 -0.85 -18.26 2.39
C ASP A 93 -0.01 -18.45 1.12
N GLN A 94 -0.65 -18.53 -0.05
CA GLN A 94 0.04 -18.69 -1.32
C GLN A 94 1.07 -17.57 -1.56
N ARG A 95 0.81 -16.35 -1.07
CA ARG A 95 1.71 -15.21 -1.22
C ARG A 95 3.01 -15.38 -0.45
N LEU A 96 3.08 -16.32 0.49
CA LEU A 96 4.28 -16.64 1.23
C LEU A 96 5.21 -17.57 0.43
N PHE A 97 4.64 -18.39 -0.45
CA PHE A 97 5.41 -19.12 -1.44
C PHE A 97 5.86 -18.17 -2.55
N ASP A 98 6.94 -18.53 -3.24
CA ASP A 98 7.62 -17.71 -4.25
C ASP A 98 8.21 -16.37 -3.74
N GLN A 99 8.31 -16.19 -2.41
CA GLN A 99 9.13 -15.11 -1.84
C GLN A 99 10.60 -15.54 -1.84
N SER A 100 11.48 -14.80 -2.52
CA SER A 100 12.94 -15.03 -2.54
C SER A 100 13.67 -14.65 -1.24
N LYS A 101 12.94 -14.28 -0.19
CA LYS A 101 13.51 -13.82 1.08
C LYS A 101 14.21 -14.97 1.80
N GLY A 102 15.48 -14.77 2.14
CA GLY A 102 16.29 -15.71 2.92
C GLY A 102 17.23 -16.60 2.11
N LEU A 103 17.11 -16.65 0.78
CA LEU A 103 18.13 -17.30 -0.07
C LEU A 103 19.32 -16.39 -0.35
N ASP A 104 19.09 -15.07 -0.40
CA ASP A 104 20.12 -14.08 -0.75
C ASP A 104 20.96 -13.61 0.45
N SER A 105 20.43 -13.72 1.68
CA SER A 105 21.09 -13.22 2.90
C SER A 105 21.97 -14.25 3.62
N GLY A 106 22.10 -15.47 3.10
CA GLY A 106 22.78 -16.58 3.77
C GLY A 106 24.22 -16.87 3.32
N GLY A 107 24.70 -16.23 2.26
CA GLY A 107 26.04 -16.44 1.69
C GLY A 107 27.11 -15.54 2.30
N ILE A 108 27.18 -15.46 3.63
CA ILE A 108 28.13 -14.59 4.32
C ILE A 108 29.51 -15.26 4.32
N ASP A 109 30.33 -14.93 3.32
CA ASP A 109 31.78 -15.04 3.42
C ASP A 109 32.28 -13.91 4.32
N ASP A 110 33.27 -14.16 5.17
CA ASP A 110 33.81 -13.16 6.10
C ASP A 110 34.44 -11.96 5.35
N GLU A 111 34.76 -12.13 4.07
CA GLU A 111 35.24 -11.08 3.17
C GLU A 111 34.11 -10.21 2.59
N THR A 112 32.84 -10.63 2.72
CA THR A 112 31.69 -9.93 2.13
C THR A 112 30.96 -9.09 3.19
N TYR A 113 31.03 -7.77 3.06
CA TYR A 113 30.37 -6.81 3.96
C TYR A 113 28.85 -6.74 3.73
N SER A 114 28.12 -7.76 4.18
CA SER A 114 26.65 -7.88 4.08
C SER A 114 25.98 -7.74 5.45
N ALA A 115 26.20 -6.60 6.13
CA ALA A 115 25.60 -6.34 7.45
C ALA A 115 24.09 -6.06 7.43
N TYR A 116 23.52 -5.77 6.25
CA TYR A 116 22.12 -5.38 6.10
C TYR A 116 21.46 -6.15 4.96
N ASP A 117 20.26 -6.69 5.22
CA ASP A 117 19.46 -7.43 4.23
C ASP A 117 18.86 -6.54 3.13
N LYS A 118 18.92 -5.22 3.26
CA LYS A 118 18.31 -4.26 2.33
C LYS A 118 19.25 -3.10 2.03
N PRO A 119 19.36 -2.66 0.76
CA PRO A 119 20.11 -1.46 0.41
C PRO A 119 19.40 -0.20 0.96
N TRP A 120 20.18 0.83 1.28
CA TRP A 120 19.64 2.13 1.74
C TRP A 120 18.67 2.77 0.72
N ARG A 121 18.86 2.53 -0.58
CA ARG A 121 17.88 2.89 -1.64
C ARG A 121 17.41 1.64 -2.36
N ALA A 122 16.11 1.55 -2.61
CA ALA A 122 15.49 0.50 -3.41
C ALA A 122 15.82 0.66 -4.91
N GLN A 123 17.09 0.45 -5.30
CA GLN A 123 17.50 0.57 -6.70
C GLN A 123 16.72 -0.34 -7.64
N ASP A 124 16.34 -1.53 -7.17
CA ASP A 124 15.63 -2.53 -7.98
C ASP A 124 14.22 -2.06 -8.39
N ASN A 125 13.59 -1.19 -7.59
CA ASN A 125 12.25 -0.66 -7.88
C ASN A 125 12.28 0.71 -8.56
N ILE A 126 13.46 1.31 -8.78
CA ILE A 126 13.55 2.61 -9.46
C ILE A 126 12.90 2.54 -10.84
N GLN A 127 13.01 1.42 -11.55
CA GLN A 127 12.39 1.23 -12.85
C GLN A 127 10.85 1.32 -12.83
N GLN A 128 10.23 1.00 -11.70
CA GLN A 128 8.77 1.09 -11.51
C GLN A 128 8.31 2.51 -11.16
N HIS A 129 9.21 3.34 -10.61
CA HIS A 129 8.91 4.72 -10.19
C HIS A 129 9.36 5.77 -11.19
N ILE A 130 10.33 5.46 -12.06
CA ILE A 130 10.64 6.30 -13.22
C ILE A 130 9.49 6.17 -14.21
N TYR A 131 8.93 7.31 -14.62
CA TYR A 131 7.91 7.35 -15.67
C TYR A 131 8.43 6.69 -16.95
N ARG A 132 7.82 5.55 -17.30
CA ARG A 132 8.07 4.80 -18.53
C ARG A 132 6.74 4.65 -19.27
N PRO A 133 6.38 5.60 -20.16
CA PRO A 133 5.14 5.49 -20.91
C PRO A 133 5.17 4.23 -21.77
N SER A 134 4.22 3.33 -21.54
CA SER A 134 4.00 2.17 -22.41
C SER A 134 3.19 2.64 -23.61
N LYS A 135 3.56 2.19 -24.82
CA LYS A 135 2.85 2.55 -26.07
C LYS A 135 1.36 2.17 -26.04
N ASN A 136 1.00 1.19 -25.21
CA ASN A 136 -0.36 0.69 -25.13
C ASN A 136 -1.16 1.34 -23.99
N LEU A 137 -0.51 2.06 -23.06
CA LEU A 137 -1.22 2.63 -21.90
C LEU A 137 -2.30 3.61 -22.36
N ASP A 138 -1.98 4.48 -23.32
CA ASP A 138 -2.93 5.46 -23.85
C ASP A 138 -4.03 4.78 -24.67
N LYS A 139 -3.72 3.69 -25.39
CA LYS A 139 -4.71 2.90 -26.14
C LYS A 139 -5.67 2.16 -25.20
N ASP A 140 -5.18 1.68 -24.06
CA ASP A 140 -6.02 1.00 -23.05
C ASP A 140 -6.89 2.00 -22.27
N LEU A 141 -6.37 3.20 -21.97
CA LEU A 141 -7.09 4.24 -21.22
C LEU A 141 -8.11 5.03 -22.07
N TYR A 142 -7.71 5.44 -23.28
CA TYR A 142 -8.48 6.35 -24.14
C TYR A 142 -9.05 5.67 -25.39
N GLY A 143 -8.72 4.40 -25.62
CA GLY A 143 -9.13 3.67 -26.82
C GLY A 143 -8.44 4.16 -28.10
N ASP A 144 -8.83 3.57 -29.22
CA ASP A 144 -8.38 3.98 -30.56
C ASP A 144 -8.94 5.34 -31.02
N ASP A 145 -9.77 5.98 -30.18
CA ASP A 145 -10.38 7.27 -30.48
C ASP A 145 -9.39 8.44 -30.31
N LEU A 146 -8.29 8.29 -29.57
CA LEU A 146 -7.29 9.35 -29.39
C LEU A 146 -6.72 9.81 -30.74
N ASP A 147 -6.31 8.87 -31.59
CA ASP A 147 -5.80 9.17 -32.94
C ASP A 147 -6.87 9.82 -33.82
N ARG A 148 -8.14 9.38 -33.69
CA ARG A 148 -9.25 10.01 -34.41
C ARG A 148 -9.48 11.44 -33.93
N ILE A 149 -9.47 11.68 -32.63
CA ILE A 149 -9.67 12.99 -32.02
C ILE A 149 -8.55 13.95 -32.44
N ILE A 150 -7.30 13.49 -32.40
CA ILE A 150 -6.12 14.26 -32.84
C ILE A 150 -6.21 14.58 -34.34
N SER A 151 -6.68 13.65 -35.17
CA SER A 151 -6.81 13.86 -36.62
C SER A 151 -7.92 14.83 -37.02
N THR A 152 -8.81 15.21 -36.09
CA THR A 152 -9.91 16.12 -36.40
C THR A 152 -9.54 17.58 -36.15
N ASN A 153 -9.78 18.45 -37.12
CA ASN A 153 -9.60 19.91 -37.01
C ASN A 153 -10.64 20.58 -36.08
N ARG A 154 -11.33 19.84 -35.20
CA ARG A 154 -12.34 20.39 -34.29
C ARG A 154 -11.76 21.37 -33.27
N PHE A 155 -10.46 21.29 -33.01
CA PHE A 155 -9.74 22.17 -32.10
C PHE A 155 -8.94 23.27 -32.82
N VAL A 156 -9.04 23.35 -34.15
CA VAL A 156 -8.49 24.47 -34.92
C VAL A 156 -9.59 25.53 -35.01
N PRO A 157 -9.47 26.69 -34.33
CA PRO A 157 -10.49 27.73 -34.41
C PRO A 157 -10.54 28.32 -35.82
N ASP A 158 -11.75 28.44 -36.38
CA ASP A 158 -11.98 29.03 -37.71
C ASP A 158 -11.56 30.51 -37.81
N LYS A 159 -11.52 31.20 -36.66
CA LYS A 159 -11.04 32.56 -36.53
C LYS A 159 -9.97 32.64 -35.44
N GLY A 160 -8.73 32.83 -35.86
CA GLY A 160 -7.61 33.08 -34.96
C GLY A 160 -7.73 34.42 -34.23
N PHE A 161 -7.07 34.52 -33.08
CA PHE A 161 -6.83 35.81 -32.42
C PHE A 161 -5.78 36.59 -33.21
N SER A 162 -6.03 37.86 -33.52
CA SER A 162 -5.04 38.72 -34.19
C SER A 162 -3.74 38.74 -33.36
N GLY A 163 -2.63 38.26 -33.93
CA GLY A 163 -1.34 38.10 -33.23
C GLY A 163 -1.01 36.68 -32.77
N ALA A 164 -1.88 35.70 -33.03
CA ALA A 164 -1.64 34.26 -32.81
C ALA A 164 -1.50 33.43 -34.10
N GLU A 165 -1.44 34.10 -35.26
CA GLU A 165 -1.25 33.46 -36.58
C GLU A 165 0.12 32.74 -36.65
N PRO A 166 0.16 31.43 -36.99
CA PRO A 166 1.40 30.70 -37.16
C PRO A 166 2.13 31.18 -38.42
N GLY A 167 3.25 31.87 -38.24
CA GLY A 167 4.09 32.34 -39.36
C GLY A 167 4.39 33.83 -39.36
N VAL A 168 3.68 34.63 -38.55
CA VAL A 168 4.15 35.98 -38.20
C VAL A 168 5.25 35.80 -37.17
N ALA A 169 6.49 36.13 -37.54
CA ALA A 169 7.60 36.17 -36.61
C ALA A 169 7.23 37.12 -35.46
N ARG A 170 6.78 36.57 -34.34
CA ARG A 170 6.66 37.31 -33.09
C ARG A 170 8.06 37.83 -32.82
N ASN A 171 8.25 39.13 -32.93
CA ASN A 171 9.52 39.80 -32.67
C ASN A 171 10.08 39.20 -31.38
N ALA A 172 11.19 38.48 -31.49
CA ALA A 172 11.78 37.66 -30.43
C ALA A 172 12.50 38.53 -29.38
N GLY A 173 11.84 39.60 -28.95
CA GLY A 173 12.24 40.48 -27.87
C GLY A 173 11.19 40.47 -26.75
N PRO A 174 11.51 40.98 -25.56
CA PRO A 174 10.51 41.28 -24.54
C PRO A 174 9.36 42.07 -25.17
N VAL A 175 8.13 41.86 -24.68
CA VAL A 175 6.94 42.59 -25.12
C VAL A 175 7.25 44.09 -25.11
N GLU A 176 7.42 44.67 -26.30
CA GLU A 176 7.55 46.11 -26.47
C GLU A 176 6.13 46.68 -26.56
N PHE A 177 5.82 47.63 -25.68
CA PHE A 177 4.58 48.38 -25.80
C PHE A 177 4.74 49.40 -26.93
N GLU A 178 3.91 49.31 -27.97
CA GLU A 178 3.81 50.39 -28.95
C GLU A 178 3.39 51.65 -28.19
N LYS A 179 4.26 52.67 -28.20
CA LYS A 179 3.91 54.00 -27.75
C LYS A 179 3.07 54.62 -28.86
N GLU A 180 1.81 54.21 -28.97
CA GLU A 180 0.86 54.83 -29.90
C GLU A 180 0.90 56.33 -29.66
N GLU A 181 1.23 57.07 -30.73
CA GLU A 181 1.58 58.50 -30.72
C GLU A 181 0.44 59.43 -30.29
N GLU A 182 -0.75 58.87 -30.02
CA GLU A 182 -1.86 59.57 -29.41
C GLU A 182 -2.38 58.73 -28.23
N ASP A 183 -1.99 59.15 -27.02
CA ASP A 183 -2.46 58.60 -25.76
C ASP A 183 -4.00 58.69 -25.67
N ILE A 184 -4.66 57.63 -26.14
CA ILE A 184 -6.12 57.50 -26.32
C ILE A 184 -6.87 57.73 -25.00
N PHE A 185 -6.23 57.40 -23.87
CA PHE A 185 -6.80 57.52 -22.54
C PHE A 185 -6.41 58.83 -21.83
N GLY A 186 -5.59 59.69 -22.45
CA GLY A 186 -5.09 60.92 -21.84
C GLY A 186 -4.28 60.67 -20.56
N LEU A 187 -3.74 59.47 -20.36
CA LEU A 187 -2.98 59.10 -19.16
C LEU A 187 -1.67 59.88 -19.05
N GLY A 188 -1.03 60.18 -20.17
CA GLY A 188 0.11 61.07 -20.29
C GLY A 188 -0.20 62.50 -19.87
N GLN A 189 -1.36 63.06 -20.26
CA GLN A 189 -1.80 64.39 -19.81
C GLN A 189 -2.16 64.38 -18.31
N LEU A 190 -2.81 63.33 -17.83
CA LEU A 190 -3.11 63.12 -16.41
C LEU A 190 -1.84 63.00 -15.56
N LEU A 191 -0.85 62.24 -16.03
CA LEU A 191 0.44 62.10 -15.35
C LEU A 191 1.26 63.39 -15.40
N GLN A 192 1.19 64.16 -16.49
CA GLN A 192 1.83 65.48 -16.58
C GLN A 192 1.20 66.48 -15.60
N SER A 193 -0.14 66.60 -15.56
CA SER A 193 -0.84 67.47 -14.62
C SER A 193 -0.64 67.06 -13.15
N ALA A 194 -0.60 65.76 -12.85
CA ALA A 194 -0.24 65.25 -11.53
C ALA A 194 1.23 65.56 -11.16
N LYS A 195 2.14 65.51 -12.14
CA LYS A 195 3.56 65.83 -11.93
C LYS A 195 3.78 67.34 -11.76
N GLU A 196 3.04 68.18 -12.45
CA GLU A 196 3.12 69.63 -12.32
C GLU A 196 2.56 70.10 -10.98
N SER A 197 1.39 69.61 -10.57
CA SER A 197 0.84 69.87 -9.23
C SER A 197 1.76 69.34 -8.13
N GLY A 198 2.39 68.17 -8.32
CA GLY A 198 3.39 67.64 -7.39
C GLY A 198 4.71 68.42 -7.35
N LYS A 199 5.11 69.08 -8.46
CA LYS A 199 6.30 69.95 -8.53
C LYS A 199 6.04 71.31 -7.90
N GLU A 200 4.84 71.86 -8.03
CA GLU A 200 4.48 73.14 -7.42
C GLU A 200 4.40 73.03 -5.88
N LEU A 201 3.93 71.89 -5.37
CA LEU A 201 3.93 71.56 -3.94
C LEU A 201 5.34 71.27 -3.38
N LYS A 202 6.27 70.76 -4.20
CA LYS A 202 7.67 70.55 -3.81
C LYS A 202 8.54 71.82 -3.88
N LYS A 203 8.20 72.79 -4.73
CA LYS A 203 8.94 74.06 -4.82
C LYS A 203 8.66 75.00 -3.65
N ARG A 204 7.56 74.82 -2.91
CA ARG A 204 7.21 75.62 -1.72
C ARG A 204 7.68 75.02 -0.39
N THR A 205 8.28 73.83 -0.39
CA THR A 205 8.65 73.11 0.83
C THR A 205 10.10 72.58 0.86
N ALA A 206 10.93 72.97 -0.12
CA ALA A 206 12.30 72.45 -0.26
C ALA A 206 13.43 73.50 -0.22
N ASP A 207 13.13 74.77 0.06
CA ASP A 207 14.12 75.83 0.29
C ASP A 207 14.25 76.11 1.79
N GLY A 208 14.74 75.12 2.54
CA GLY A 208 14.88 75.18 3.98
C GLY A 208 15.45 73.89 4.55
N GLY A 209 16.77 73.82 4.67
CA GLY A 209 17.45 72.75 5.40
C GLY A 209 18.66 72.21 4.68
N ALA A 210 19.78 72.93 4.80
CA ALA A 210 21.11 72.40 4.62
C ALA A 210 21.34 71.23 5.60
N ASP A 211 21.90 70.10 5.12
CA ASP A 211 23.13 69.54 5.69
C ASP A 211 23.66 68.39 4.82
N GLU A 212 24.97 68.31 4.78
CA GLU A 212 25.79 67.40 4.00
C GLU A 212 25.79 65.96 4.54
N GLY A 213 26.07 64.99 3.68
CA GLY A 213 26.16 63.59 4.12
C GLY A 213 26.57 62.59 3.04
N SER A 214 27.72 62.82 2.41
CA SER A 214 28.41 61.80 1.61
C SER A 214 28.89 60.66 2.50
N SER A 215 28.53 59.40 2.21
CA SER A 215 29.41 58.20 2.29
C SER A 215 28.57 56.95 2.02
N SER A 216 28.83 56.23 0.94
CA SER A 216 29.73 55.09 0.85
C SER A 216 29.05 53.74 1.05
N SER A 217 29.20 52.89 0.04
CA SER A 217 29.39 51.45 0.14
C SER A 217 28.26 50.60 0.75
N LYS A 218 27.72 49.63 -0.01
CA LYS A 218 28.28 48.27 -0.03
C LYS A 218 27.42 47.35 -0.91
N LYS A 219 28.10 46.76 -1.87
CA LYS A 219 27.83 45.46 -2.48
C LYS A 219 27.73 44.38 -1.40
N ARG A 220 26.62 43.63 -1.37
CA ARG A 220 26.46 42.27 -0.81
C ARG A 220 25.24 41.68 -1.53
N ARG A 221 25.13 40.41 -1.88
CA ARG A 221 26.00 39.24 -1.98
C ARG A 221 25.15 38.25 -2.76
#